data_AF-N9P0Q3-F1
#
_entry.id   AF-N9P0Q3-F1
#
_cell.length_a   1.000
_cell.length_b   1.000
_cell.length_c   1.000
_cell.angle_alpha   90.00
_cell.angle_beta   90.00
_cell.angle_gamma   90.00
#
_symmetry.space_group_name_H-M   'P 1'
#
loop_
_entity.id
_entity.type
_entity.pdbx_description
1 polymer ?
#
loop_
_entity_poly.entity_id
_entity_poly.type
_entity_poly.pdbx_seq_one_letter_code
_entity_poly.pdbx_strand_id
1 'polypeptide(L)'
;MKKILLLDIENLPKTETELLQYLAQYQYVYLVYAKTPMGFSLDGVVRLAPAISAGKLKVLKMSKIGKDAADFGLCFIAGQLSTQYKSSEVCFEIMSNDFSMEYVADLLKIAKFQAKVISAKPLVNPNIAQQIKAEIDIQKLIFQYCSNLVRSNFSKPAKVESLINSLKANLKVEEKCAQLLVDELIRIKIIKNQSSKLQYQTAAIEKFYKQHLATVETVETVETQDEVTERKLSHLRLRLMPYLNVVAERRPKFIASFEVLLERCVPKEEVRESFNLLIKHQLIQLNKREIIYSPQLLGN
;
A
#
# COMPACT_ATOMS: atom_id res chain seq x y z
N MET A 1 -6.24 -19.82 16.62
CA MET A 1 -7.61 -19.38 16.95
C MET A 1 -8.13 -18.58 15.76
N LYS A 2 -9.25 -18.99 15.17
CA LYS A 2 -9.84 -18.37 13.97
C LYS A 2 -10.54 -17.06 14.37
N LYS A 3 -10.34 -16.00 13.59
CA LYS A 3 -10.98 -14.71 13.84
C LYS A 3 -12.32 -14.61 13.09
N ILE A 4 -13.37 -14.28 13.82
CA ILE A 4 -14.71 -14.01 13.28
C ILE A 4 -14.98 -12.51 13.41
N LEU A 5 -15.36 -11.88 12.29
CA LEU A 5 -15.81 -10.49 12.26
C LEU A 5 -17.33 -10.45 12.20
N LEU A 6 -17.94 -9.74 13.15
CA LEU A 6 -19.36 -9.37 13.13
C LEU A 6 -19.43 -7.88 12.76
N LEU A 7 -19.95 -7.56 11.58
CA LEU A 7 -19.90 -6.23 11.01
C LEU A 7 -21.29 -5.58 10.99
N ASP A 8 -21.39 -4.47 11.73
CA ASP A 8 -22.53 -3.55 11.69
C ASP A 8 -22.40 -2.63 10.48
N ILE A 9 -22.92 -3.07 9.33
CA ILE A 9 -22.76 -2.33 8.06
C ILE A 9 -23.69 -1.11 7.97
N GLU A 10 -24.73 -1.01 8.80
CA GLU A 10 -25.60 0.16 8.81
C GLU A 10 -24.94 1.35 9.47
N ASN A 11 -24.27 1.13 10.61
CA ASN A 11 -23.52 2.17 11.30
C ASN A 11 -22.15 2.40 10.64
N LEU A 12 -21.54 1.34 10.08
CA LEU A 12 -20.23 1.38 9.44
C LEU A 12 -20.26 0.82 8.01
N PRO A 13 -20.77 1.58 7.01
CA PRO A 13 -20.75 1.18 5.61
C PRO A 13 -19.32 0.86 5.13
N LYS A 14 -19.16 -0.23 4.37
CA LYS A 14 -17.85 -0.70 3.84
C LYS A 14 -17.89 -0.88 2.34
N THR A 15 -16.95 -0.24 1.65
CA THR A 15 -16.75 -0.43 0.22
C THR A 15 -16.37 -1.88 -0.11
N GLU A 16 -16.52 -2.27 -1.37
CA GLU A 16 -16.12 -3.59 -1.86
C GLU A 16 -14.67 -3.93 -1.53
N THR A 17 -13.78 -2.97 -1.76
CA THR A 17 -12.34 -3.12 -1.49
C THR A 17 -12.09 -3.39 -0.02
N GLU A 18 -12.76 -2.67 0.88
CA GLU A 18 -12.65 -2.87 2.32
C GLU A 18 -13.17 -4.25 2.75
N LEU A 19 -14.29 -4.71 2.19
CA LEU A 19 -14.82 -6.06 2.46
C LEU A 19 -13.86 -7.15 2.01
N LEU A 20 -13.24 -7.01 0.84
CA LEU A 20 -12.21 -7.94 0.36
C LEU A 20 -10.99 -7.96 1.30
N GLN A 21 -10.59 -6.81 1.83
CA GLN A 21 -9.50 -6.73 2.81
C GLN A 21 -9.86 -7.43 4.13
N TYR A 22 -11.08 -7.25 4.64
CA TYR A 22 -11.54 -7.98 5.82
C TYR A 22 -11.62 -9.48 5.56
N LEU A 23 -12.07 -9.90 4.37
CA LEU A 23 -12.05 -11.30 3.99
C LEU A 23 -10.62 -11.87 3.95
N ALA A 24 -9.59 -11.08 3.67
CA ALA A 24 -8.20 -11.57 3.77
C ALA A 24 -7.73 -11.77 5.23
N GLN A 25 -8.28 -11.01 6.18
CA GLN A 25 -7.82 -10.97 7.58
C GLN A 25 -8.60 -11.90 8.51
N TYR A 26 -9.87 -12.14 8.20
CA TYR A 26 -10.79 -12.90 9.04
C TYR A 26 -11.13 -14.22 8.37
N GLN A 27 -11.30 -15.24 9.22
CA GLN A 27 -11.72 -16.56 8.75
C GLN A 27 -13.17 -16.49 8.26
N TYR A 28 -14.01 -15.74 8.96
CA TYR A 28 -15.41 -15.54 8.62
C TYR A 28 -15.81 -14.08 8.86
N VAL A 29 -16.61 -13.53 7.96
CA VAL A 29 -17.18 -12.19 8.04
C VAL A 29 -18.70 -12.30 7.95
N TYR A 30 -19.40 -11.80 8.96
CA TYR A 30 -20.86 -11.76 9.02
C TYR A 30 -21.33 -10.32 8.91
N LEU A 31 -22.20 -10.09 7.92
CA LEU A 31 -22.84 -8.83 7.63
C LEU A 31 -24.31 -8.94 7.99
N VAL A 32 -24.82 -8.00 8.77
CA VAL A 32 -26.24 -7.91 9.08
C VAL A 32 -26.74 -6.53 8.68
N TYR A 33 -27.85 -6.48 7.94
CA TYR A 33 -28.48 -5.22 7.53
C TYR A 33 -30.01 -5.36 7.47
N ALA A 34 -30.73 -4.28 7.74
CA ALA A 34 -32.18 -4.16 7.64
C ALA A 34 -32.62 -3.21 6.50
N LYS A 35 -31.97 -2.05 6.40
CA LYS A 35 -32.00 -1.16 5.24
C LYS A 35 -30.69 -1.32 4.48
N THR A 36 -30.75 -1.24 3.15
CA THR A 36 -29.54 -1.29 2.31
C THR A 36 -28.83 0.06 2.39
N PRO A 37 -27.68 0.18 3.08
CA PRO A 37 -27.00 1.47 3.19
C PRO A 37 -26.17 1.77 1.93
N MET A 38 -25.98 0.78 1.05
CA MET A 38 -25.07 0.88 -0.09
C MET A 38 -25.33 -0.16 -1.18
N GLY A 39 -25.01 0.20 -2.43
CA GLY A 39 -25.00 -0.71 -3.58
C GLY A 39 -23.60 -1.22 -3.88
N PHE A 40 -23.52 -2.44 -4.40
CA PHE A 40 -22.29 -3.01 -4.97
C PHE A 40 -22.34 -2.92 -6.50
N SER A 41 -21.20 -2.63 -7.12
CA SER A 41 -20.99 -2.76 -8.56
C SER A 41 -21.09 -4.24 -8.98
N LEU A 42 -21.38 -4.48 -10.26
CA LEU A 42 -21.42 -5.84 -10.81
C LEU A 42 -20.07 -6.56 -10.64
N ASP A 43 -18.96 -5.86 -10.88
CA ASP A 43 -17.61 -6.40 -10.64
C ASP A 43 -17.37 -6.73 -9.17
N GLY A 44 -17.88 -5.89 -8.26
CA GLY A 44 -17.87 -6.15 -6.82
C GLY A 44 -18.57 -7.44 -6.43
N VAL A 45 -19.76 -7.65 -6.99
CA VAL A 45 -20.52 -8.89 -6.77
C VAL A 45 -19.74 -10.10 -7.28
N VAL A 46 -19.15 -10.03 -8.47
CA VAL A 46 -18.32 -11.11 -9.03
C VAL A 46 -17.12 -11.42 -8.13
N ARG A 47 -16.45 -10.39 -7.60
CA ARG A 47 -15.31 -10.55 -6.68
C ARG A 47 -15.70 -11.14 -5.32
N LEU A 48 -16.88 -10.82 -4.80
CA LEU A 48 -17.36 -11.30 -3.50
C LEU A 48 -18.03 -12.68 -3.59
N ALA A 49 -18.55 -13.06 -4.76
CA ALA A 49 -19.28 -14.31 -4.96
C ALA A 49 -18.53 -15.58 -4.50
N PRO A 50 -17.20 -15.74 -4.73
CA PRO A 50 -16.45 -16.88 -4.21
C PRO A 50 -16.46 -16.96 -2.69
N ALA A 51 -16.32 -15.83 -2.00
CA ALA A 51 -16.33 -15.77 -0.54
C ALA A 51 -17.72 -16.08 0.04
N ILE A 52 -18.78 -15.63 -0.64
CA ILE A 52 -20.17 -15.95 -0.28
C ILE A 52 -20.42 -17.45 -0.44
N SER A 53 -20.06 -18.00 -1.60
CA SER A 53 -20.27 -19.42 -1.93
C SER A 53 -19.50 -20.34 -1.00
N ALA A 54 -18.29 -19.95 -0.58
CA ALA A 54 -17.49 -20.68 0.39
C ALA A 54 -17.98 -20.53 1.85
N GLY A 55 -19.05 -19.76 2.10
CA GLY A 55 -19.55 -19.46 3.45
C GLY A 55 -18.61 -18.59 4.29
N LYS A 56 -17.58 -18.01 3.66
CA LYS A 56 -16.61 -17.11 4.28
C LYS A 56 -17.21 -15.73 4.55
N LEU A 57 -17.98 -15.22 3.59
CA LEU A 57 -18.83 -14.04 3.74
C LEU A 57 -20.27 -14.51 3.91
N LYS A 58 -20.92 -14.13 5.02
CA LYS A 58 -22.34 -14.41 5.23
C LYS A 58 -23.09 -13.10 5.39
N VAL A 59 -24.17 -12.98 4.63
CA VAL A 59 -24.99 -11.78 4.57
C VAL A 59 -26.37 -12.13 5.09
N LEU A 60 -26.80 -11.46 6.16
CA LEU A 60 -28.12 -11.60 6.76
C LEU A 60 -28.92 -10.32 6.54
N LYS A 61 -30.00 -10.43 5.76
CA LYS A 61 -31.00 -9.36 5.63
C LYS A 61 -32.07 -9.54 6.71
N MET A 62 -32.32 -8.51 7.50
CA MET A 62 -33.40 -8.51 8.48
C MET A 62 -34.76 -8.40 7.78
N SER A 63 -35.73 -9.19 8.23
CA SER A 63 -37.10 -9.22 7.68
C SER A 63 -37.93 -8.00 8.06
N LYS A 64 -37.61 -7.35 9.19
CA LYS A 64 -38.24 -6.12 9.67
C LYS A 64 -37.21 -5.00 9.69
N ILE A 65 -37.67 -3.82 9.31
CA ILE A 65 -36.90 -2.58 9.39
C ILE A 65 -37.23 -1.94 10.73
N GLY A 66 -36.22 -1.76 11.57
CA GLY A 66 -36.31 -1.13 12.88
C GLY A 66 -34.95 -0.57 13.28
N LYS A 67 -34.95 0.42 14.19
CA LYS A 67 -33.73 1.14 14.60
C LYS A 67 -32.60 0.19 15.04
N ASP A 68 -32.96 -0.88 15.75
CA ASP A 68 -32.01 -1.83 16.35
C ASP A 68 -32.07 -3.20 15.63
N ALA A 69 -32.66 -3.27 14.43
CA ALA A 69 -32.88 -4.55 13.76
C ALA A 69 -31.56 -5.26 13.41
N ALA A 70 -30.56 -4.50 12.93
CA ALA A 70 -29.23 -5.05 12.65
C ALA A 70 -28.53 -5.54 13.94
N ASP A 71 -28.67 -4.80 15.05
CA ASP A 71 -28.14 -5.15 16.37
C ASP A 71 -28.67 -6.50 16.87
N PHE A 72 -29.98 -6.71 16.75
CA PHE A 72 -30.60 -7.99 17.09
C PHE A 72 -30.08 -9.12 16.20
N GLY A 73 -29.88 -8.87 14.89
CA GLY A 73 -29.32 -9.87 13.99
C GLY A 73 -27.86 -10.20 14.32
N LEU A 74 -27.04 -9.21 14.68
CA LEU A 74 -25.67 -9.43 15.14
C LEU A 74 -25.62 -10.23 16.44
N CYS A 75 -26.46 -9.88 17.41
CA CYS A 75 -26.58 -10.60 18.67
C CYS A 75 -27.04 -12.06 18.46
N PHE A 76 -28.04 -12.27 17.58
CA PHE A 76 -28.50 -13.60 17.21
C PHE A 76 -27.39 -14.45 16.58
N ILE A 77 -26.65 -13.89 15.61
CA ILE A 77 -25.51 -14.57 14.97
C ILE A 77 -24.40 -14.87 15.99
N ALA A 78 -24.07 -13.93 16.88
CA ALA A 78 -23.09 -14.15 17.94
C ALA A 78 -23.48 -15.33 18.84
N GLY A 79 -24.73 -15.38 19.28
CA GLY A 79 -25.27 -16.48 20.08
C GLY A 79 -25.30 -17.81 19.32
N GLN A 80 -25.68 -17.79 18.04
CA GLN A 80 -25.65 -19.00 17.22
C GLN A 80 -24.21 -19.55 17.09
N LEU A 81 -23.24 -18.68 16.81
CA LEU A 81 -21.84 -19.08 16.65
C LEU A 81 -21.20 -19.56 17.95
N SER A 82 -21.59 -19.00 19.11
CA SER A 82 -21.09 -19.45 20.41
C SER A 82 -21.51 -20.88 20.75
N THR A 83 -22.60 -21.38 20.16
CA THR A 83 -23.02 -22.79 20.28
C THR A 83 -22.35 -23.72 19.26
N GLN A 84 -21.89 -23.18 18.13
CA GLN A 84 -21.29 -23.96 17.05
C GLN A 84 -19.80 -24.19 17.24
N TYR A 85 -19.12 -23.30 17.95
CA TYR A 85 -17.67 -23.34 18.17
C TYR A 85 -17.34 -23.50 19.64
N LYS A 86 -16.15 -24.01 19.94
CA LYS A 86 -15.58 -23.96 21.30
C LYS A 86 -14.79 -22.67 21.48
N SER A 87 -14.70 -22.19 22.72
CA SER A 87 -13.96 -20.96 23.06
C SER A 87 -12.47 -21.00 22.74
N SER A 88 -11.87 -22.19 22.61
CA SER A 88 -10.48 -22.37 22.19
C SER A 88 -10.27 -22.24 20.68
N GLU A 89 -11.33 -22.35 19.87
CA GLU A 89 -11.23 -22.42 18.42
C GLU A 89 -11.33 -21.05 17.77
N VAL A 90 -12.16 -20.16 18.33
CA VAL A 90 -12.53 -18.89 17.71
C VAL A 90 -12.45 -17.71 18.67
N CYS A 91 -12.19 -16.53 18.11
CA CYS A 91 -12.38 -15.26 18.79
C CYS A 91 -13.22 -14.32 17.92
N PHE A 92 -13.95 -13.44 18.60
CA PHE A 92 -14.91 -12.53 17.98
C PHE A 92 -14.39 -11.09 18.03
N GLU A 93 -14.42 -10.42 16.90
CA GLU A 93 -14.31 -8.96 16.83
C GLU A 93 -15.64 -8.41 16.30
N ILE A 94 -16.28 -7.55 17.08
CA ILE A 94 -17.54 -6.89 16.70
C ILE A 94 -17.19 -5.48 16.24
N MET A 95 -17.39 -5.18 14.96
CA MET A 95 -17.09 -3.87 14.40
C MET A 95 -18.34 -3.01 14.38
N SER A 96 -18.41 -2.07 15.33
CA SER A 96 -19.46 -1.06 15.44
C SER A 96 -18.93 0.17 16.18
N ASN A 97 -19.55 1.31 15.94
CA ASN A 97 -19.37 2.52 16.74
C ASN A 97 -20.46 2.68 17.80
N ASP A 98 -21.44 1.78 17.86
CA ASP A 98 -22.46 1.79 18.90
C ASP A 98 -21.94 1.11 20.17
N PHE A 99 -22.06 1.83 21.29
CA PHE A 99 -21.75 1.33 22.63
C PHE A 99 -22.64 0.13 23.01
N SER A 100 -23.84 0.02 22.43
CA SER A 100 -24.74 -1.12 22.66
C SER A 100 -24.11 -2.46 22.25
N MET A 101 -23.14 -2.46 21.32
CA MET A 101 -22.44 -3.69 20.92
C MET A 101 -21.49 -4.23 21.99
N GLU A 102 -21.15 -3.46 23.02
CA GLU A 102 -20.37 -3.95 24.15
C GLU A 102 -21.11 -5.06 24.89
N TYR A 103 -22.44 -4.97 24.99
CA TYR A 103 -23.26 -6.01 25.58
C TYR A 103 -23.12 -7.35 24.86
N VAL A 104 -23.02 -7.35 23.53
CA VAL A 104 -22.80 -8.58 22.74
C VAL A 104 -21.42 -9.18 23.02
N ALA A 105 -20.39 -8.34 23.12
CA ALA A 105 -19.05 -8.77 23.48
C ALA A 105 -19.02 -9.38 24.89
N ASP A 106 -19.71 -8.79 25.85
CA ASP A 106 -19.75 -9.27 27.22
C ASP A 106 -20.51 -10.60 27.35
N LEU A 107 -21.61 -10.78 26.63
CA LEU A 107 -22.30 -12.07 26.55
C LEU A 107 -21.38 -13.19 26.02
N LEU A 108 -20.58 -12.89 25.00
CA LEU A 108 -19.58 -13.83 24.47
C LEU A 108 -18.47 -14.14 25.49
N LYS A 109 -18.01 -13.14 26.24
CA LYS A 109 -17.02 -13.33 27.33
C LYS A 109 -17.59 -14.17 28.48
N ILE A 110 -18.86 -13.97 28.84
CA ILE A 110 -19.56 -14.82 29.83
C ILE A 110 -19.55 -16.28 29.35
N ALA A 111 -19.80 -16.51 28.06
CA ALA A 111 -19.67 -17.80 27.40
C ALA A 111 -18.19 -18.26 27.18
N LYS A 112 -17.23 -17.58 27.82
CA LYS A 112 -15.78 -17.88 27.83
C LYS A 112 -15.05 -17.65 26.50
N PHE A 113 -15.64 -16.97 25.53
CA PHE A 113 -14.95 -16.60 24.29
C PHE A 113 -14.10 -15.34 24.47
N GLN A 114 -13.03 -15.24 23.68
CA GLN A 114 -12.35 -13.96 23.48
C GLN A 114 -13.20 -13.09 22.56
N ALA A 115 -13.73 -11.99 23.07
CA ALA A 115 -14.55 -11.05 22.31
C ALA A 115 -14.20 -9.61 22.65
N LYS A 116 -14.22 -8.73 21.65
CA LYS A 116 -14.07 -7.29 21.83
C LYS A 116 -14.84 -6.51 20.76
N VAL A 117 -15.35 -5.35 21.15
CA VAL A 117 -15.83 -4.34 20.21
C VAL A 117 -14.61 -3.60 19.65
N ILE A 118 -14.64 -3.35 18.36
CA ILE A 118 -13.67 -2.52 17.67
C ILE A 118 -14.45 -1.44 16.93
N SER A 119 -13.96 -0.20 17.00
CA SER A 119 -14.41 0.80 16.04
C SER A 119 -13.96 0.38 14.63
N ALA A 120 -14.43 1.10 13.60
CA ALA A 120 -13.79 1.01 12.29
C ALA A 120 -12.30 1.31 12.44
N LYS A 121 -11.51 0.24 12.65
CA LYS A 121 -10.06 0.34 12.59
C LYS A 121 -9.77 0.90 11.21
N PRO A 122 -8.90 1.92 11.05
CA PRO A 122 -8.24 2.06 9.77
C PRO A 122 -7.76 0.65 9.41
N LEU A 123 -7.99 0.20 8.18
CA LEU A 123 -7.59 -1.11 7.68
C LEU A 123 -6.06 -1.20 7.60
N VAL A 124 -5.41 -0.98 8.73
CA VAL A 124 -4.03 -1.27 9.03
C VAL A 124 -4.10 -2.61 9.73
N ASN A 125 -4.16 -3.64 8.90
CA ASN A 125 -3.54 -4.91 9.26
C ASN A 125 -2.13 -4.58 9.81
N PRO A 126 -1.63 -5.19 10.88
CA PRO A 126 -0.23 -5.03 11.28
C PRO A 126 0.74 -5.36 10.13
N ASN A 127 0.31 -6.28 9.24
CA ASN A 127 1.01 -6.61 7.99
C ASN A 127 0.74 -5.61 6.85
N ILE A 128 -0.27 -4.74 6.97
CA ILE A 128 -0.57 -3.62 6.06
C ILE A 128 0.13 -2.34 6.52
N ALA A 129 0.52 -2.15 7.78
CA ALA A 129 1.56 -1.15 8.09
C ALA A 129 2.89 -1.47 7.37
N GLN A 130 3.10 -2.74 7.03
CA GLN A 130 4.19 -3.22 6.19
C GLN A 130 3.84 -3.30 4.68
N GLN A 131 2.56 -3.47 4.28
CA GLN A 131 2.14 -3.52 2.86
C GLN A 131 1.58 -2.20 2.28
N ILE A 132 1.07 -1.26 3.08
CA ILE A 132 0.92 0.16 2.68
C ILE A 132 2.30 0.79 2.51
N LYS A 133 3.32 0.28 3.21
CA LYS A 133 4.73 0.53 2.87
C LYS A 133 5.12 0.01 1.47
N ALA A 134 4.29 -0.79 0.79
CA ALA A 134 4.62 -1.44 -0.47
C ALA A 134 3.81 -0.96 -1.70
N GLU A 135 2.70 -0.22 -1.56
CA GLU A 135 2.01 0.37 -2.74
C GLU A 135 2.07 1.89 -2.83
N ILE A 136 2.37 2.57 -1.73
CA ILE A 136 3.07 3.85 -1.77
C ILE A 136 4.26 3.66 -0.84
N ASP A 137 5.44 3.54 -1.41
CA ASP A 137 6.66 3.37 -0.61
C ASP A 137 6.91 4.68 0.16
N ILE A 138 6.25 4.83 1.31
CA ILE A 138 6.28 6.02 2.17
C ILE A 138 7.72 6.31 2.56
N GLN A 139 8.54 5.28 2.77
CA GLN A 139 9.97 5.45 3.05
C GLN A 139 10.69 6.01 1.83
N LYS A 140 10.41 5.53 0.61
CA LYS A 140 10.93 6.11 -0.64
C LYS A 140 10.38 7.49 -0.93
N LEU A 141 9.13 7.80 -0.59
CA LEU A 141 8.57 9.14 -0.75
C LEU A 141 9.19 10.13 0.24
N ILE A 142 9.42 9.70 1.48
CA ILE A 142 10.16 10.47 2.48
C ILE A 142 11.60 10.63 2.02
N PHE A 143 12.24 9.60 1.50
CA PHE A 143 13.59 9.65 0.96
C PHE A 143 13.68 10.59 -0.25
N GLN A 144 12.75 10.49 -1.21
CA GLN A 144 12.64 11.39 -2.36
C GLN A 144 12.44 12.83 -1.91
N TYR A 145 11.56 13.06 -0.95
CA TYR A 145 11.35 14.40 -0.42
C TYR A 145 12.56 14.92 0.35
N CYS A 146 13.23 14.08 1.15
CA CYS A 146 14.48 14.43 1.82
C CYS A 146 15.61 14.71 0.82
N SER A 147 15.68 13.97 -0.28
CA SER A 147 16.64 14.22 -1.37
C SER A 147 16.43 15.58 -2.01
N ASN A 148 15.16 16.01 -2.12
CA ASN A 148 14.82 17.35 -2.56
C ASN A 148 15.20 18.41 -1.49
N LEU A 149 14.91 18.16 -0.21
CA LEU A 149 15.24 19.06 0.90
C LEU A 149 16.74 19.31 1.10
N VAL A 150 17.61 18.39 0.63
CA VAL A 150 19.08 18.52 0.64
C VAL A 150 19.57 19.42 -0.50
N ARG A 151 18.80 19.59 -1.59
CA ARG A 151 19.19 20.47 -2.71
C ARG A 151 19.18 21.93 -2.26
N SER A 152 20.24 22.66 -2.62
CA SER A 152 20.43 24.08 -2.26
C SER A 152 19.29 24.99 -2.73
N ASN A 153 18.63 24.64 -3.84
CA ASN A 153 17.58 25.46 -4.47
C ASN A 153 16.15 25.02 -4.12
N PHE A 154 15.97 24.10 -3.17
CA PHE A 154 14.65 23.60 -2.81
C PHE A 154 13.99 24.45 -1.71
N SER A 155 12.81 25.00 -2.02
CA SER A 155 12.05 25.80 -1.06
C SER A 155 11.56 24.95 0.11
N LYS A 156 11.73 25.42 1.35
CA LYS A 156 11.29 24.74 2.58
C LYS A 156 10.01 25.41 3.12
N PRO A 157 8.82 24.78 2.98
CA PRO A 157 7.56 25.36 3.44
C PRO A 157 7.54 25.65 4.94
N ALA A 158 7.15 26.85 5.34
CA ALA A 158 7.13 27.26 6.75
C ALA A 158 5.84 26.89 7.51
N LYS A 159 4.78 26.48 6.80
CA LYS A 159 3.45 26.11 7.35
C LYS A 159 3.04 24.71 6.91
N VAL A 160 2.17 24.06 7.68
CA VAL A 160 1.68 22.70 7.39
C VAL A 160 0.92 22.64 6.07
N GLU A 161 0.04 23.60 5.79
CA GLU A 161 -0.74 23.62 4.55
C GLU A 161 0.17 23.78 3.32
N SER A 162 1.20 24.62 3.44
CA SER A 162 2.21 24.79 2.40
C SER A 162 3.09 23.55 2.22
N LEU A 163 3.34 22.80 3.30
CA LEU A 163 4.05 21.52 3.24
C LEU A 163 3.21 20.45 2.53
N ILE A 164 1.92 20.34 2.84
CA ILE A 164 0.99 19.43 2.15
C ILE A 164 0.99 19.74 0.65
N ASN A 165 0.87 21.01 0.26
CA ASN A 165 0.92 21.41 -1.15
C ASN A 165 2.27 21.08 -1.81
N SER A 166 3.38 21.29 -1.11
CA SER A 166 4.71 20.92 -1.58
C SER A 166 4.86 19.40 -1.78
N LEU A 167 4.35 18.59 -0.85
CA LEU A 167 4.37 17.12 -0.95
C LEU A 167 3.51 16.64 -2.12
N LYS A 168 2.30 17.17 -2.28
CA LYS A 168 1.43 16.86 -3.43
C LYS A 168 2.10 17.18 -4.77
N ALA A 169 2.73 18.36 -4.87
CA ALA A 169 3.37 18.80 -6.11
C ALA A 169 4.65 18.01 -6.44
N ASN A 170 5.52 17.77 -5.46
CA ASN A 170 6.82 17.14 -5.68
C ASN A 170 6.77 15.61 -5.75
N LEU A 171 5.80 14.99 -5.06
CA LEU A 171 5.67 13.53 -4.96
C LEU A 171 4.47 12.99 -5.75
N LYS A 172 3.64 13.86 -6.34
CA LYS A 172 2.44 13.51 -7.11
C LYS A 172 1.47 12.62 -6.32
N VAL A 173 1.26 12.97 -5.05
CA VAL A 173 0.41 12.21 -4.12
C VAL A 173 -0.91 12.94 -3.83
N GLU A 174 -1.93 12.18 -3.45
CA GLU A 174 -3.22 12.72 -3.02
C GLU A 174 -3.15 13.40 -1.64
N GLU A 175 -4.14 14.23 -1.32
CA GLU A 175 -4.23 14.99 -0.08
C GLU A 175 -4.07 14.13 1.18
N LYS A 176 -4.77 13.00 1.24
CA LYS A 176 -4.71 12.06 2.37
C LYS A 176 -3.30 11.49 2.53
N CYS A 177 -2.64 11.16 1.43
CA CYS A 177 -1.26 10.66 1.46
C CYS A 177 -0.27 11.75 1.87
N ALA A 178 -0.47 12.99 1.42
CA ALA A 178 0.37 14.12 1.83
C ALA A 178 0.25 14.39 3.34
N GLN A 179 -0.96 14.30 3.91
CA GLN A 179 -1.17 14.42 5.37
C GLN A 179 -0.41 13.32 6.14
N LEU A 180 -0.51 12.06 5.70
CA LEU A 180 0.25 10.94 6.29
C LEU A 180 1.77 11.17 6.23
N LEU A 181 2.28 11.74 5.14
CA LEU A 181 3.70 12.07 5.01
C LEU A 181 4.14 13.18 5.96
N VAL A 182 3.28 14.18 6.22
CA VAL A 182 3.56 15.22 7.22
C VAL A 182 3.69 14.61 8.61
N ASP A 183 2.71 13.78 9.00
CA ASP A 183 2.70 13.13 10.31
C ASP A 183 3.95 12.26 10.51
N GLU A 184 4.34 11.53 9.46
CA GLU A 184 5.52 10.69 9.48
C GLU A 184 6.82 11.49 9.55
N LEU A 185 6.95 12.59 8.80
CA LEU A 185 8.10 13.51 8.85
C LEU A 185 8.28 14.15 10.25
N ILE A 186 7.17 14.42 10.94
CA ILE A 186 7.17 14.90 12.33
C ILE A 186 7.56 13.77 13.28
N ARG A 187 6.97 12.58 13.11
CA ARG A 187 7.23 11.39 13.94
C ARG A 187 8.70 10.98 13.92
N ILE A 188 9.33 10.98 12.74
CA ILE A 188 10.76 10.68 12.57
C ILE A 188 11.68 11.87 12.88
N LYS A 189 11.11 12.99 13.34
CA LYS A 189 11.84 14.20 13.77
C LYS A 189 12.66 14.86 12.66
N ILE A 190 12.26 14.72 11.40
CA ILE A 190 12.85 15.50 10.30
C ILE A 190 12.33 16.95 10.35
N ILE A 191 11.06 17.11 10.73
CA ILE A 191 10.40 18.40 10.91
C ILE A 191 9.90 18.51 12.36
N LYS A 192 10.06 19.69 12.96
CA LYS A 192 9.41 20.05 14.21
C LYS A 192 8.33 21.09 13.94
N ASN A 193 7.15 20.87 14.51
CA ASN A 193 6.11 21.89 14.54
C ASN A 193 6.22 22.65 15.86
N GLN A 194 6.66 23.91 15.80
CA GLN A 194 6.73 24.80 16.95
C GLN A 194 5.88 26.03 16.68
N SER A 195 4.83 26.23 17.47
CA SER A 195 3.97 27.43 17.42
C SER A 195 3.49 27.79 16.01
N SER A 196 3.01 26.80 15.25
CA SER A 196 2.50 26.94 13.88
C SER A 196 3.55 27.33 12.82
N LYS A 197 4.85 27.17 13.13
CA LYS A 197 5.95 27.22 12.17
C LYS A 197 6.67 25.89 12.12
N LEU A 198 6.95 25.45 10.88
CA LEU A 198 7.72 24.25 10.61
C LEU A 198 9.22 24.57 10.66
N GLN A 199 9.94 23.84 11.50
CA GLN A 199 11.39 23.89 11.61
C GLN A 199 12.01 22.60 11.07
N TYR A 200 12.85 22.72 10.05
CA TYR A 200 13.52 21.59 9.41
C TYR A 200 14.82 21.28 10.13
N GLN A 201 15.00 20.03 10.55
CA GLN A 201 16.21 19.58 11.22
C GLN A 201 17.23 19.13 10.18
N THR A 202 18.04 20.06 9.65
CA THR A 202 19.02 19.77 8.57
C THR A 202 19.92 18.56 8.88
N ALA A 203 20.42 18.46 10.11
CA ALA A 203 21.22 17.31 10.55
C ALA A 203 20.44 15.97 10.53
N ALA A 204 19.14 15.99 10.84
CA ALA A 204 18.29 14.80 10.78
C ALA A 204 17.95 14.43 9.32
N ILE A 205 17.74 15.42 8.45
CA ILE A 205 17.52 15.22 7.01
C ILE A 205 18.74 14.56 6.38
N GLU A 206 19.93 15.10 6.62
CA GLU A 206 21.18 14.55 6.07
C GLU A 206 21.50 13.17 6.64
N LYS A 207 21.27 12.96 7.95
CA LYS A 207 21.45 11.65 8.59
C LYS A 207 20.48 10.62 8.00
N PHE A 208 19.19 10.96 7.87
CA PHE A 208 18.20 10.07 7.27
C PHE A 208 18.55 9.74 5.83
N TYR A 209 18.92 10.75 5.03
CA TYR A 209 19.33 10.57 3.64
C TYR A 209 20.55 9.64 3.51
N LYS A 210 21.61 9.87 4.30
CA LYS A 210 22.82 9.04 4.28
C LYS A 210 22.60 7.62 4.81
N GLN A 211 21.79 7.46 5.85
CA GLN A 211 21.44 6.14 6.40
C GLN A 211 20.61 5.33 5.41
N HIS A 212 19.61 5.93 4.77
CA HIS A 212 18.83 5.24 3.73
C HIS A 212 19.67 4.93 2.48
N LEU A 213 20.61 5.79 2.09
CA LEU A 213 21.56 5.51 1.01
C LEU A 213 22.38 4.24 1.31
N ALA A 214 22.93 4.14 2.53
CA ALA A 214 23.70 2.97 2.97
C ALA A 214 22.85 1.69 3.20
N THR A 215 21.56 1.85 3.52
CA THR A 215 20.64 0.71 3.72
C THR A 215 20.15 0.13 2.39
N VAL A 216 20.02 0.96 1.36
CA VAL A 216 19.79 0.51 -0.03
C VAL A 216 21.00 -0.28 -0.55
N GLU A 217 22.21 0.04 -0.09
CA GLU A 217 23.45 -0.70 -0.42
C GLU A 217 23.68 -1.97 0.43
N THR A 218 23.00 -2.15 1.57
CA THR A 218 23.25 -3.28 2.51
C THR A 218 22.09 -4.27 2.68
N VAL A 219 20.90 -4.00 2.13
CA VAL A 219 19.75 -4.94 2.13
C VAL A 219 19.79 -5.94 0.95
N GLU A 220 20.82 -5.90 0.09
CA GLU A 220 21.07 -6.84 -1.02
C GLU A 220 21.54 -8.26 -0.56
N THR A 221 21.13 -8.77 0.62
CA THR A 221 21.53 -10.13 1.07
C THR A 221 20.38 -10.96 1.65
N VAL A 222 19.48 -11.45 0.79
CA VAL A 222 19.09 -12.90 0.64
C VAL A 222 18.43 -13.10 -0.74
N GLU A 223 18.95 -12.47 -1.79
CA GLU A 223 18.55 -12.77 -3.17
C GLU A 223 19.78 -13.28 -3.88
N THR A 224 19.62 -14.34 -4.67
CA THR A 224 20.75 -14.84 -5.47
C THR A 224 21.22 -13.72 -6.40
N GLN A 225 22.53 -13.63 -6.69
CA GLN A 225 23.08 -12.58 -7.57
C GLN A 225 22.36 -12.51 -8.93
N ASP A 226 21.79 -13.63 -9.37
CA ASP A 226 21.00 -13.74 -10.59
C ASP A 226 19.64 -13.02 -10.50
N GLU A 227 18.94 -13.12 -9.36
CA GLU A 227 17.64 -12.44 -9.15
C GLU A 227 17.77 -10.91 -9.05
N VAL A 228 18.83 -10.43 -8.39
CA VAL A 228 19.14 -8.99 -8.30
C VAL A 228 19.46 -8.44 -9.70
N THR A 229 20.24 -9.20 -10.47
CA THR A 229 20.59 -8.84 -11.84
C THR A 229 19.37 -8.81 -12.75
N GLU A 230 18.47 -9.80 -12.64
CA GLU A 230 17.23 -9.87 -13.41
C GLU A 230 16.29 -8.68 -13.11
N ARG A 231 16.21 -8.25 -11.84
CA ARG A 231 15.44 -7.05 -11.46
C ARG A 231 16.04 -5.77 -12.00
N LYS A 232 17.37 -5.60 -11.93
CA LYS A 232 18.08 -4.45 -12.52
C LYS A 232 17.81 -4.38 -14.04
N LEU A 233 17.88 -5.52 -14.73
CA LEU A 233 17.56 -5.62 -16.15
C LEU A 233 16.10 -5.31 -16.47
N SER A 234 15.16 -5.81 -15.66
CA SER A 234 13.73 -5.55 -15.83
C SER A 234 13.41 -4.06 -15.67
N HIS A 235 14.00 -3.41 -14.67
CA HIS A 235 13.87 -1.97 -14.48
C HIS A 235 14.47 -1.16 -15.62
N LEU A 236 15.66 -1.54 -16.11
CA LEU A 236 16.28 -0.90 -17.27
C LEU A 236 15.41 -1.03 -18.53
N ARG A 237 14.88 -2.23 -18.80
CA ARG A 237 13.97 -2.48 -19.93
C ARG A 237 12.73 -1.60 -19.87
N LEU A 238 12.07 -1.53 -18.71
CA LEU A 238 10.87 -0.71 -18.53
C LEU A 238 11.13 0.79 -18.77
N ARG A 239 12.28 1.30 -18.34
CA ARG A 239 12.66 2.72 -18.54
C ARG A 239 13.07 3.03 -19.98
N LEU A 240 13.70 2.09 -20.66
CA LEU A 240 14.11 2.24 -22.05
C LEU A 240 12.95 2.07 -23.05
N MET A 241 11.94 1.26 -22.70
CA MET A 241 10.79 0.96 -23.54
C MET A 241 10.12 2.19 -24.19
N PRO A 242 9.77 3.29 -23.47
CA PRO A 242 9.14 4.46 -24.10
C PRO A 242 10.03 5.16 -25.14
N TYR A 243 11.35 4.97 -25.08
CA TYR A 243 12.30 5.59 -26.00
C TYR A 243 12.70 4.68 -27.17
N LEU A 244 12.62 3.36 -26.97
CA LEU A 244 12.99 2.36 -27.98
C LEU A 244 11.79 1.79 -28.74
N ASN A 245 10.56 1.94 -28.20
CA ASN A 245 9.29 1.62 -28.87
C ASN A 245 8.93 2.68 -29.92
N VAL A 246 9.85 2.84 -30.86
CA VAL A 246 9.76 3.72 -32.03
C VAL A 246 10.20 2.92 -33.26
N VAL A 247 9.89 3.45 -34.44
CA VAL A 247 10.38 2.88 -35.72
C VAL A 247 11.91 2.75 -35.69
N ALA A 248 12.44 1.67 -36.30
CA ALA A 248 13.85 1.28 -36.16
C ALA A 248 14.85 2.41 -36.49
N GLU A 249 14.51 3.28 -37.44
CA GLU A 249 15.33 4.42 -37.87
C GLU A 249 15.53 5.50 -36.79
N ARG A 250 14.58 5.62 -35.85
CA ARG A 250 14.61 6.61 -34.76
C ARG A 250 15.34 6.12 -33.51
N ARG A 251 15.74 4.85 -33.47
CA ARG A 251 16.47 4.28 -32.34
C ARG A 251 17.92 4.78 -32.35
N PRO A 252 18.54 5.03 -31.19
CA PRO A 252 19.94 5.43 -31.13
C PRO A 252 20.82 4.41 -31.83
N LYS A 253 21.55 4.82 -32.87
CA LYS A 253 22.41 3.91 -33.63
C LYS A 253 23.79 3.77 -33.01
N PHE A 254 24.29 4.79 -32.30
CA PHE A 254 25.67 4.84 -31.80
C PHE A 254 25.74 4.86 -30.27
N ILE A 255 26.89 4.42 -29.75
CA ILE A 255 27.16 4.37 -28.29
C ILE A 255 26.88 5.71 -27.61
N ALA A 256 27.46 6.82 -28.10
CA ALA A 256 27.27 8.14 -27.49
C ALA A 256 25.79 8.56 -27.43
N SER A 257 25.04 8.33 -28.51
CA SER A 257 23.60 8.64 -28.53
C SER A 257 22.78 7.77 -27.58
N PHE A 258 23.23 6.55 -27.32
CA PHE A 258 22.57 5.64 -26.39
C PHE A 258 22.98 5.89 -24.93
N GLU A 259 24.21 6.31 -24.66
CA GLU A 259 24.64 6.76 -23.33
C GLU A 259 23.84 8.01 -22.90
N VAL A 260 23.59 8.95 -23.81
CA VAL A 260 22.69 10.10 -23.56
C VAL A 260 21.26 9.65 -23.28
N LEU A 261 20.80 8.58 -23.93
CA LEU A 261 19.49 7.99 -23.63
C LEU A 261 19.50 7.34 -22.22
N LEU A 262 20.56 6.63 -21.86
CA LEU A 262 20.72 6.02 -20.54
C LEU A 262 20.80 7.07 -19.43
N GLU A 263 21.45 8.21 -19.64
CA GLU A 263 21.46 9.33 -18.67
C GLU A 263 20.04 9.85 -18.35
N ARG A 264 19.07 9.65 -19.24
CA ARG A 264 17.64 9.96 -18.97
C ARG A 264 16.93 8.87 -18.19
N CYS A 265 17.50 7.67 -18.16
CA CYS A 265 16.92 6.47 -17.57
C CYS A 265 17.55 6.09 -16.22
N VAL A 266 18.83 6.42 -15.99
CA VAL A 266 19.59 6.08 -14.77
C VAL A 266 20.49 7.24 -14.34
N PRO A 267 20.90 7.32 -13.05
CA PRO A 267 21.88 8.29 -12.58
C PRO A 267 23.17 8.26 -13.41
N LYS A 268 23.84 9.42 -13.54
CA LYS A 268 25.01 9.56 -14.41
C LYS A 268 26.14 8.62 -14.03
N GLU A 269 26.29 8.33 -12.74
CA GLU A 269 27.31 7.41 -12.22
C GLU A 269 27.06 5.95 -12.65
N GLU A 270 25.80 5.58 -12.89
CA GLU A 270 25.36 4.20 -13.20
C GLU A 270 25.25 3.92 -14.71
N VAL A 271 25.41 4.92 -15.56
CA VAL A 271 25.25 4.80 -17.03
C VAL A 271 26.18 3.74 -17.60
N ARG A 272 27.44 3.74 -17.19
CA ARG A 272 28.44 2.81 -17.73
C ARG A 272 28.19 1.38 -17.29
N GLU A 273 27.80 1.18 -16.04
CA GLU A 273 27.44 -0.12 -15.50
C GLU A 273 26.20 -0.68 -16.21
N SER A 274 25.14 0.14 -16.33
CA SER A 274 23.90 -0.22 -17.00
C SER A 274 24.13 -0.61 -18.46
N PHE A 275 24.98 0.15 -19.18
CA PHE A 275 25.36 -0.15 -20.55
C PHE A 275 26.05 -1.53 -20.66
N ASN A 276 27.02 -1.80 -19.79
CA ASN A 276 27.73 -3.08 -19.76
C ASN A 276 26.80 -4.24 -19.42
N LEU A 277 25.81 -4.02 -18.54
CA LEU A 277 24.85 -5.03 -18.14
C LEU A 277 23.94 -5.44 -19.32
N LEU A 278 23.48 -4.46 -20.12
CA LEU A 278 22.68 -4.73 -21.32
C LEU A 278 23.47 -5.53 -22.37
N ILE A 279 24.78 -5.30 -22.50
CA ILE A 279 25.67 -6.08 -23.38
C ILE A 279 25.84 -7.50 -22.84
N LYS A 280 26.17 -7.63 -21.54
CA LYS A 280 26.41 -8.91 -20.87
C LYS A 280 25.22 -9.86 -21.01
N HIS A 281 24.00 -9.32 -20.93
CA HIS A 281 22.76 -10.08 -21.06
C HIS A 281 22.17 -10.10 -22.47
N GLN A 282 22.97 -9.73 -23.49
CA GLN A 282 22.61 -9.78 -24.91
C GLN A 282 21.37 -8.98 -25.28
N LEU A 283 20.98 -8.00 -24.45
CA LEU A 283 19.86 -7.10 -24.75
C LEU A 283 20.24 -6.08 -25.83
N ILE A 284 21.51 -5.71 -25.88
CA ILE A 284 22.15 -4.98 -26.97
C ILE A 284 23.45 -5.68 -27.39
N GLN A 285 23.80 -5.55 -28.66
CA GLN A 285 25.07 -6.01 -29.20
C GLN A 285 25.76 -4.87 -29.95
N LEU A 286 27.09 -4.87 -29.95
CA LEU A 286 27.88 -3.89 -30.68
C LEU A 286 28.39 -4.50 -31.99
N ASN A 287 28.01 -3.90 -33.11
CA ASN A 287 28.61 -4.16 -34.40
C ASN A 287 29.44 -2.94 -34.80
N LYS A 288 30.76 -3.04 -34.66
CA LYS A 288 31.70 -1.92 -34.78
C LYS A 288 31.39 -0.79 -33.77
N ARG A 289 30.69 0.26 -34.21
CA ARG A 289 30.26 1.40 -33.38
C ARG A 289 28.73 1.52 -33.31
N GLU A 290 28.01 0.58 -33.92
CA GLU A 290 26.56 0.58 -33.98
C GLU A 290 25.96 -0.39 -32.97
N ILE A 291 24.79 0.00 -32.44
CA ILE A 291 24.03 -0.79 -31.48
C ILE A 291 22.96 -1.59 -32.23
N ILE A 292 23.00 -2.91 -32.04
CA ILE A 292 21.97 -3.85 -32.46
C ILE A 292 21.11 -4.18 -31.24
N TYR A 293 19.80 -4.00 -31.37
CA TYR A 293 18.84 -4.23 -30.29
C TYR A 293 18.26 -5.63 -30.38
N SER A 294 18.20 -6.34 -29.26
CA SER A 294 17.48 -7.61 -29.17
C SER A 294 15.96 -7.39 -29.23
N PRO A 295 15.17 -8.35 -29.76
CA PRO A 295 13.71 -8.33 -29.66
C PRO A 295 13.23 -8.26 -28.20
N GLN A 296 13.94 -8.96 -27.31
CA GLN A 296 13.67 -8.97 -25.87
C GLN A 296 13.70 -7.56 -25.26
N LEU A 297 14.68 -6.72 -25.62
CA LEU A 297 14.74 -5.34 -25.14
C LEU A 297 13.59 -4.48 -25.68
N LEU A 298 13.10 -4.79 -26.88
CA LEU A 298 12.05 -4.03 -27.57
C LEU A 298 10.63 -4.43 -27.15
N GLY A 299 10.48 -5.53 -26.39
CA GLY A 299 9.17 -6.05 -25.97
C GLY A 299 8.43 -6.82 -27.06
N ASN A 300 9.16 -7.31 -28.07
CA ASN A 300 8.66 -8.16 -29.16
C ASN A 300 9.05 -9.62 -28.95
#